data_AF-A0A2G6GTI0-F1
#
_entry.id   AF-A0A2G6GTI0-F1
#
_cell.length_a   1.000
_cell.length_b   1.000
_cell.length_c   1.000
_cell.angle_alpha   90.00
_cell.angle_beta   90.00
_cell.angle_gamma   90.00
#
_symmetry.space_group_name_H-M   'P 1'
#
loop_
_entity.id
_entity.type
_entity.pdbx_description
1 polymer ?
#
loop_
_entity_poly.entity_id
_entity_poly.type
_entity_poly.pdbx_seq_one_letter_code
_entity_poly.pdbx_strand_id
1 'polypeptide(L)' 'MADKILKELKIKVWRQKDAKSKGHFETYTVNNISTGTSFLEMLDIMNEQL' A
#
# COMPACT_ATOMS: atom_id res chain seq x y z
N MET A 1 24.58 4.46 -2.05
CA MET A 1 23.79 4.52 -0.82
C MET A 1 22.98 3.23 -0.77
N ALA A 2 23.06 2.45 0.31
CA ALA A 2 22.36 1.17 0.38
C ALA A 2 20.85 1.43 0.37
N ASP A 3 20.17 0.90 -0.64
CA ASP A 3 18.73 0.90 -0.68
C ASP A 3 18.19 0.12 0.52
N LYS A 4 17.41 0.80 1.37
CA LYS A 4 16.93 0.22 2.62
C LYS A 4 15.66 -0.57 2.30
N ILE A 5 15.69 -1.88 2.50
CA ILE A 5 14.51 -2.72 2.31
C ILE A 5 13.72 -2.74 3.62
N LEU A 6 12.46 -2.31 3.57
CA LEU A 6 11.50 -2.45 4.65
C LEU A 6 10.96 -3.87 4.64
N LYS A 7 11.09 -4.58 5.77
CA LYS A 7 10.61 -5.95 5.91
C LYS A 7 9.09 -6.04 5.92
N GLU A 8 8.42 -5.08 6.56
CA GLU A 8 6.96 -5.00 6.67
C GLU A 8 6.53 -3.53 6.63
N LEU A 9 5.56 -3.20 5.76
CA LEU A 9 4.90 -1.90 5.70
C LEU A 9 3.39 -2.10 5.83
N LYS A 10 2.77 -1.40 6.78
CA LYS A 10 1.32 -1.42 7.00
C LYS A 10 0.70 -0.16 6.44
N ILE A 11 -0.08 -0.31 5.37
CA ILE A 11 -0.77 0.79 4.71
C ILE A 11 -2.26 0.71 5.02
N LYS A 12 -2.82 1.81 5.52
CA LYS A 12 -4.26 1.96 5.71
C LYS A 12 -4.84 2.69 4.51
N VAL A 13 -5.72 2.02 3.76
CA VAL A 13 -6.40 2.56 2.59
C VAL A 13 -7.88 2.73 2.89
N TRP A 14 -8.42 3.92 2.66
CA TRP A 14 -9.86 4.14 2.73
C TRP A 14 -10.51 3.61 1.45
N ARG A 15 -11.33 2.56 1.58
CA ARG A 15 -12.12 2.00 0.49
C ARG A 15 -13.56 2.42 0.66
N GLN A 16 -14.13 2.96 -0.41
CA GLN A 16 -15.53 3.36 -0.44
C GLN A 16 -16.06 3.18 -1.86
N LYS A 17 -17.15 2.42 -2.00
CA LYS A 17 -17.72 2.08 -3.31
C LYS A 17 -18.28 3.31 -4.05
N ASP A 18 -18.95 4.18 -3.32
CA ASP A 18 -19.60 5.39 -3.84
C ASP A 18 -19.88 6.38 -2.70
N ALA A 19 -20.27 7.61 -3.03
CA ALA A 19 -20.52 8.67 -2.05
C ALA A 19 -21.67 8.39 -1.07
N LYS A 20 -22.53 7.40 -1.35
CA LYS A 20 -23.68 7.01 -0.49
C LYS A 20 -23.34 5.81 0.41
N SER A 21 -22.34 5.01 0.04
CA SER A 21 -21.86 3.87 0.79
C SER A 21 -20.99 4.31 1.98
N LYS A 22 -21.11 3.62 3.11
CA LYS A 22 -20.18 3.81 4.24
C LYS A 22 -18.81 3.28 3.81
N GLY A 23 -17.81 4.16 3.79
CA GLY A 23 -16.42 3.76 3.57
C GLY A 23 -15.84 3.09 4.80
N HIS A 24 -14.74 2.37 4.60
CA HIS A 24 -14.00 1.70 5.66
C HIS A 24 -12.50 1.78 5.38
N PHE A 25 -11.71 1.67 6.44
CA PHE A 25 -10.26 1.51 6.31
C PHE A 25 -9.93 0.03 6.14
N GLU A 26 -9.31 -0.32 5.02
CA GLU A 26 -8.63 -1.60 4.85
C GLU A 26 -7.14 -1.42 5.21
N THR A 27 -6.58 -2.41 5.89
CA THR A 27 -5.16 -2.42 6.21
C THR A 27 -4.48 -3.49 5.36
N TYR A 28 -3.56 -3.07 4.51
CA TYR A 28 -2.74 -3.96 3.72
C TYR A 28 -1.34 -4.03 4.31
N THR A 29 -0.82 -5.25 4.43
CA THR A 29 0.53 -5.50 4.90
C THR A 29 1.36 -5.91 3.69
N VAL A 30 2.29 -5.05 3.30
CA VAL A 30 3.19 -5.29 2.16
C VAL A 30 4.57 -5.59 2.70
N ASN A 31 5.17 -6.67 2.22
CA ASN A 31 6.49 -7.11 2.66
C ASN A 31 7.53 -6.76 1.60
N ASN A 32 8.78 -6.58 2.03
CA ASN A 32 9.94 -6.47 1.15
C ASN A 32 9.92 -5.26 0.19
N ILE A 33 9.43 -4.11 0.67
CA ILE A 33 9.37 -2.86 -0.09
C ILE A 33 10.69 -2.11 0.05
N SER A 34 11.29 -1.74 -1.08
CA SER A 34 12.46 -0.87 -1.13
C SER A 34 12.06 0.57 -0.75
N THR A 35 12.83 1.24 0.12
CA THR A 35 12.62 2.66 0.44
C THR A 35 12.93 3.59 -0.73
N GLY A 36 13.64 3.10 -1.75
CA GLY A 36 13.91 3.84 -2.98
C GLY A 36 12.73 3.85 -3.95
N THR A 37 11.76 2.95 -3.78
CA THR A 37 10.55 2.87 -4.60
C THR A 37 9.63 4.07 -4.31
N SER A 38 9.06 4.67 -5.36
CA SER A 38 8.07 5.74 -5.21
C SER A 38 6.77 5.20 -4.61
N PHE A 39 6.02 6.03 -3.88
CA PHE A 39 4.72 5.64 -3.33
C PHE A 39 3.74 5.12 -4.40
N LEU A 40 3.80 5.67 -5.62
CA LEU A 40 2.97 5.20 -6.75
C LEU A 40 3.36 3.80 -7.22
N GLU A 41 4.66 3.51 -7.34
CA GLU A 41 5.13 2.16 -7.68
C GLU A 41 4.77 1.15 -6.58
N MET A 42 4.81 1.57 -5.32
CA MET A 42 4.31 0.73 -4.21
C MET A 42 2.82 0.43 -4.37
N LEU A 43 2.01 1.41 -4.80
CA LEU A 43 0.57 1.21 -5.07
C LEU A 43 0.32 0.28 -6.25
N ASP A 44 1.13 0.35 -7.30
CA ASP A 44 1.03 -0.57 -8.45
C ASP A 44 1.33 -2.01 -8.01
N ILE A 45 2.41 -2.23 -7.26
CA ILE A 45 2.74 -3.55 -6.68
C ILE A 45 1.62 -4.06 -5.77
N MET A 46 1.01 -3.19 -4.97
CA MET A 46 -0.14 -3.55 -4.13
C MET A 46 -1.37 -3.93 -4.95
N ASN A 47 -1.63 -3.21 -6.05
CA ASN A 47 -2.75 -3.52 -6.93
C ASN A 47 -2.53 -4.84 -7.69
N GLU A 48 -1.30 -5.20 -8.04
CA GLU A 48 -1.01 -6.50 -8.66
C GLU A 48 -1.19 -7.70 -7.70
N GLN A 49 -1.15 -7.45 -6.39
CA GLN A 49 -1.39 -8.47 -5.36
C GLN A 49 -2.88 -8.63 -4.96
N LEU A 50 -3.77 -7.81 -5.50
CA LEU A 50 -5.22 -7.78 -5.24
C LEU A 50 -6.01 -8.52 -6.32
#